data_AF-A0A7G8H2J6-F1
#
_entry.id   AF-A0A7G8H2J6-F1
#
_cell.length_a   1.000
_cell.length_b   1.000
_cell.length_c   1.000
_cell.angle_alpha   90.00
_cell.angle_beta   90.00
_cell.angle_gamma   90.00
#
_symmetry.space_group_name_H-M   'P 1'
#
loop_
_entity.id
_entity.type
_entity.pdbx_description
1 polymer ?
#
loop_
_entity_poly.entity_id
_entity_poly.type
_entity_poly.pdbx_seq_one_letter_code
_entity_poly.pdbx_strand_id
1 'polypeptide(L)' 'MLTAEVHGTEVRGLALCPGRVVRFVMDEQLQRLQVADLLRLTKASRKPAA' A
#
# COMPACT_ATOMS: atom_id res chain seq x y z
N MET A 1 9.47 7.07 -1.23
CA MET A 1 9.28 6.78 0.21
C MET A 1 8.36 5.57 0.31
N LEU A 2 8.77 4.54 1.05
CA LEU A 2 8.00 3.32 1.32
C LEU A 2 7.56 3.40 2.79
N THR A 3 6.27 3.29 3.06
CA THR A 3 5.73 3.23 4.42
C THR A 3 5.07 1.88 4.62
N ALA A 4 5.38 1.19 5.72
CA ALA A 4 4.79 -0.10 6.03
C ALA A 4 4.25 -0.13 7.46
N GLU A 5 3.12 -0.80 7.61
CA GLU A 5 2.52 -1.15 8.90
C GLU A 5 2.64 -2.66 9.08
N VAL A 6 3.04 -3.09 10.26
CA VAL A 6 3.15 -4.51 10.61
C VAL A 6 1.93 -4.87 11.47
N HIS A 7 1.16 -5.86 11.02
CA HIS A 7 0.01 -6.39 11.77
C HIS A 7 0.22 -7.88 12.02
N GLY A 8 0.77 -8.22 13.19
CA GLY A 8 1.19 -9.59 13.49
C GLY A 8 2.33 -10.02 12.57
N THR A 9 2.12 -11.13 11.87
CA THR A 9 3.02 -11.69 10.85
C THR A 9 2.88 -11.04 9.48
N GLU A 10 1.82 -10.26 9.27
CA GLU A 10 1.52 -9.64 7.98
C GLU A 10 2.15 -8.25 7.91
N VAL A 11 3.05 -8.03 6.96
CA VAL A 11 3.58 -6.68 6.65
C VAL A 11 2.78 -6.09 5.50
N ARG A 12 2.10 -4.97 5.75
CA ARG A 12 1.35 -4.22 4.73
C ARG A 12 2.09 -2.94 4.40
N GLY A 13 2.58 -2.84 3.16
CA GLY A 13 3.37 -1.70 2.69
C GLY A 13 2.66 -0.89 1.61
N LEU A 14 2.82 0.44 1.62
CA LEU A 14 2.48 1.33 0.51
C LEU A 14 3.76 1.94 -0.06
N ALA A 15 4.03 1.68 -1.34
CA ALA A 15 5.07 2.40 -2.09
C ALA A 15 4.44 3.52 -2.91
N LEU A 16 4.98 4.73 -2.76
CA LEU A 16 4.66 5.86 -3.63
C LEU A 16 5.54 5.81 -4.87
N CYS A 17 4.91 5.63 -6.04
CA CYS A 17 5.53 5.79 -7.35
C CYS A 17 4.87 6.98 -8.09
N PRO A 18 5.51 7.59 -9.09
CA PRO A 18 4.86 8.65 -9.87
C PRO A 18 3.50 8.18 -10.42
N GLY A 19 2.42 8.84 -9.97
CA GLY A 19 1.03 8.56 -10.35
C GLY A 19 0.40 7.27 -9.79
N ARG A 20 1.09 6.52 -8.93
CA ARG A 20 0.63 5.21 -8.43
C ARG A 20 0.99 5.01 -6.96
N VAL A 21 0.09 4.36 -6.23
CA VAL A 21 0.39 3.80 -4.91
C VAL A 21 0.27 2.29 -5.03
N VAL A 22 1.27 1.55 -4.55
CA VAL A 22 1.25 0.08 -4.64
C VAL A 22 1.13 -0.49 -3.25
N ARG A 23 0.15 -1.38 -3.04
CA ARG A 23 -0.02 -2.14 -1.79
C ARG A 23 0.71 -3.47 -1.90
N PHE A 24 1.57 -3.76 -0.92
CA PHE A 24 2.29 -5.02 -0.84
C PHE A 24 1.93 -5.77 0.43
N VAL A 25 2.02 -7.10 0.35
CA VAL A 25 1.94 -8.02 1.48
C VAL A 25 3.22 -8.86 1.49
N MET A 26 3.82 -9.05 2.67
CA MET A 26 4.92 -10.01 2.84
C MET A 26 4.34 -11.42 2.98
N ASP A 27 4.76 -12.32 2.09
CA ASP A 27 4.59 -13.76 2.26
C ASP A 27 5.70 -14.27 3.19
N GLU A 28 5.35 -14.70 4.39
CA GLU A 28 6.33 -15.17 5.38
C GLU A 28 6.97 -16.51 5.01
N GLN A 29 6.24 -17.40 4.33
CA GLN A 29 6.78 -18.71 3.95
C GLN A 29 7.87 -18.55 2.90
N LEU A 30 7.68 -17.61 1.98
CA LEU A 30 8.60 -17.35 0.88
C LEU A 30 9.55 -16.17 1.15
N GLN A 31 9.37 -15.46 2.28
CA GLN A 31 10.07 -14.22 2.62
C GLN A 31 10.07 -13.21 1.45
N ARG A 32 8.91 -13.07 0.79
CA ARG A 32 8.77 -12.30 -0.45
C ARG A 32 7.65 -11.28 -0.37
N LEU A 33 7.96 -10.05 -0.80
CA LEU A 33 6.97 -9.00 -1.00
C LEU A 33 6.18 -9.26 -2.28
N GLN A 34 4.88 -9.46 -2.14
CA GLN A 34 3.94 -9.58 -3.26
C GLN A 34 3.14 -8.30 -3.41
N VAL A 35 2.90 -7.87 -4.66
CA VAL A 35 1.97 -6.78 -4.95
C VAL A 35 0.55 -7.32 -4.78
N ALA A 36 -0.18 -6.77 -3.81
CA ALA A 36 -1.57 -7.11 -3.59
C ALA A 36 -2.51 -6.24 -4.43
N ASP A 37 -2.24 -4.93 -4.51
CA ASP A 37 -3.03 -4.00 -5.33
C ASP A 37 -2.18 -2.89 -5.94
N LEU A 38 -2.65 -2.39 -7.09
CA LEU A 38 -2.18 -1.17 -7.71
C LEU A 38 -3.26 -0.10 -7.61
N LEU A 39 -3.04 0.87 -6.73
CA LEU A 39 -3.93 2.00 -6.52
C LEU A 39 -3.48 3.18 -7.39
N ARG A 40 -4.44 3.84 -8.05
CA ARG A 40 -4.18 5.10 -8.75
C ARG A 40 -4.49 6.26 -7.83
N LEU A 41 -3.58 7.22 -7.76
CA LEU A 41 -3.86 8.51 -7.13
C LEU A 41 -4.94 9.21 -7.96
N THR A 42 -6.16 9.24 -7.43
CA THR A 42 -7.25 10.04 -7.97
C THR A 42 -7.27 11.40 -7.30
N LYS A 43 -7.82 12.41 -7.97
CA LYS A 43 -8.07 13.70 -7.33
C LYS A 43 -9.18 13.49 -6.29
N ALA A 44 -8.93 13.87 -5.04
CA ALA A 44 -9.94 13.82 -4.00
C ALA A 44 -11.09 14.77 -4.39
N SER A 45 -12.28 14.22 -4.65
CA SER A 45 -13.52 15.00 -4.86
C SER A 45 -14.29 15.27 -3.56
N ARG A 46 -13.68 14.94 -2.41
CA ARG A 46 -14.36 14.94 -1.12
C ARG A 46 -14.78 16.35 -0.75
N LYS A 47 -16.09 16.58 -0.66
CA LYS A 47 -16.66 17.69 0.11
C LYS A 47 -16.30 17.45 1.59
N PRO A 48 -15.68 18.40 2.30
CA PRO A 48 -15.40 18.22 3.72
C PRO A 48 -16.68 17.82 4.45
N ALA A 49 -16.61 16.78 5.28
CA ALA A 49 -17.68 16.50 6.21
C ALA A 49 -17.64 17.62 7.26
N ALA A 50 -18.73 18.40 7.30
CA ALA A 50 -18.92 19.48 8.27
C ALA A 50 -19.12 18.92 9.69
#